data_AF-A0A7H4MR95-F1
#
_entry.id   AF-A0A7H4MR95-F1
#
_cell.length_a   1.000
_cell.length_b   1.000
_cell.length_c   1.000
_cell.angle_alpha   90.00
_cell.angle_beta   90.00
_cell.angle_gamma   90.00
#
_symmetry.space_group_name_H-M   'P 1'
#
loop_
_entity.id
_entity.type
_entity.pdbx_description
1 polymer ?
#
loop_
_entity_poly.entity_id
_entity_poly.type
_entity_poly.pdbx_seq_one_letter_code
_entity_poly.pdbx_strand_id
1 'polypeptide(L)'
;MRHGLCSDLGFSDEDRKENIRRVGEVARLMVDAGLVVLTAFISPHRAERQMVRERLGEGRFIEVFVDTRWPSARRGIRKDYTRRRGQGNYAISPA
;
A
#
# COMPACT_ATOMS: atom_id res chain seq x y z
N MET A 1 1.47 -10.41 -3.74
CA MET A 1 0.45 -9.38 -4.07
C MET A 1 0.38 -9.00 -5.55
N ARG A 2 1.33 -9.41 -6.41
CA ARG A 2 1.27 -9.17 -7.87
C ARG A 2 1.06 -10.46 -8.67
N HIS A 3 0.22 -11.35 -8.14
CA HIS A 3 -0.08 -12.65 -8.77
C HIS A 3 -1.49 -12.67 -9.37
N GLY A 4 -2.26 -11.59 -9.18
CA GLY A 4 -3.65 -11.45 -9.63
C GLY A 4 -3.90 -10.02 -10.11
N LEU A 5 -4.73 -9.25 -9.38
CA LEU A 5 -5.21 -7.90 -9.72
C LEU A 5 -4.15 -6.92 -10.25
N CYS A 6 -2.90 -7.05 -9.79
CA CYS A 6 -1.78 -6.15 -10.13
C CYS A 6 -0.59 -6.92 -10.71
N SER A 7 -0.83 -8.00 -11.45
CA SER A 7 0.21 -8.85 -12.04
C SER A 7 0.92 -8.21 -13.23
N ASP A 8 0.25 -7.27 -13.89
CA ASP A 8 0.75 -6.42 -14.98
C ASP A 8 1.66 -5.27 -14.50
N LEU A 9 1.63 -4.93 -13.21
CA LEU A 9 2.28 -3.72 -12.69
C LEU A 9 3.75 -3.95 -12.26
N GLY A 10 4.64 -3.11 -12.80
CA GLY A 10 6.06 -3.03 -12.49
C GLY A 10 6.37 -2.27 -11.19
N PHE A 11 7.62 -1.87 -10.95
CA PHE A 11 8.05 -1.21 -9.69
C PHE A 11 8.21 0.31 -9.81
N SER A 12 7.80 0.90 -10.94
CA SER A 12 7.79 2.34 -11.13
C SER A 12 6.84 3.02 -10.12
N ASP A 13 7.02 4.32 -9.91
CA ASP A 13 6.13 5.07 -9.03
C ASP A 13 4.70 5.12 -9.57
N GLU A 14 4.54 5.15 -10.89
CA GLU A 14 3.23 5.09 -11.55
C GLU A 14 2.54 3.73 -11.35
N ASP A 15 3.27 2.63 -11.50
CA ASP A 15 2.77 1.28 -11.19
C ASP A 15 2.35 1.13 -9.72
N ARG A 16 3.07 1.80 -8.79
CA ARG A 16 2.74 1.78 -7.36
C ARG A 16 1.46 2.55 -7.08
N LYS A 17 1.33 3.74 -7.66
CA LYS A 17 0.14 4.57 -7.55
C LYS A 17 -1.08 3.83 -8.11
N GLU A 18 -0.93 3.19 -9.27
CA GLU A 18 -2.00 2.37 -9.87
C GLU A 18 -2.34 1.15 -9.02
N ASN A 19 -1.33 0.48 -8.44
CA ASN A 19 -1.57 -0.62 -7.51
C ASN A 19 -2.38 -0.16 -6.29
N ILE A 20 -2.07 1.00 -5.70
CA ILE A 20 -2.83 1.55 -4.57
C ILE A 20 -4.25 1.95 -5.01
N ARG A 21 -4.41 2.54 -6.20
CA ARG A 21 -5.73 2.87 -6.74
C ARG A 21 -6.61 1.63 -6.93
N ARG A 22 -6.09 0.58 -7.58
CA ARG A 22 -6.84 -0.68 -7.81
C ARG A 22 -7.26 -1.34 -6.51
N VAL A 23 -6.36 -1.40 -5.52
CA VAL A 23 -6.73 -1.97 -4.22
C VAL A 23 -7.71 -1.08 -3.47
N GLY A 24 -7.58 0.24 -3.55
CA GLY A 24 -8.55 1.18 -2.98
C GLY A 24 -9.98 0.93 -3.49
N GLU A 25 -10.13 0.70 -4.79
CA GLU A 25 -11.43 0.35 -5.39
C GLU A 25 -11.98 -0.98 -4.87
N VAL A 26 -11.15 -2.02 -4.83
CA VAL A 26 -11.60 -3.32 -4.32
C VAL A 26 -11.97 -3.23 -2.83
N ALA A 27 -11.18 -2.50 -2.04
CA ALA A 27 -11.48 -2.26 -0.63
C ALA A 27 -12.82 -1.53 -0.46
N ARG A 28 -13.08 -0.50 -1.28
CA ARG A 28 -14.36 0.22 -1.33
C ARG A 28 -15.53 -0.71 -1.60
N LEU A 29 -15.45 -1.53 -2.65
CA LEU A 29 -16.52 -2.48 -2.99
C LEU A 29 -16.79 -3.49 -1.87
N MET A 30 -15.73 -4.00 -1.23
CA MET A 30 -15.85 -4.96 -0.13
C MET A 30 -16.43 -4.31 1.14
N VAL A 31 -16.05 -3.07 1.45
CA VAL A 31 -16.63 -2.30 2.55
C VAL A 31 -18.11 -1.98 2.27
N ASP A 32 -18.45 -1.60 1.04
CA ASP A 32 -19.85 -1.37 0.64
C ASP A 32 -20.69 -2.67 0.71
N ALA A 33 -20.06 -3.83 0.54
CA ALA A 33 -20.68 -5.15 0.78
C ALA A 33 -20.80 -5.53 2.27
N GLY A 34 -20.42 -4.64 3.20
CA GLY A 34 -20.53 -4.85 4.65
C GLY A 34 -19.36 -5.60 5.27
N LEU A 35 -18.23 -5.76 4.57
CA LEU A 35 -17.06 -6.45 5.08
C LEU A 35 -16.09 -5.49 5.78
N VAL A 36 -15.40 -6.01 6.80
CA VAL A 36 -14.21 -5.36 7.36
C VAL A 36 -13.00 -5.76 6.52
N VAL A 37 -12.33 -4.78 5.92
CA VAL A 37 -11.22 -5.01 4.98
C VAL A 37 -9.90 -4.55 5.59
N LEU A 38 -8.94 -5.46 5.67
CA LEU A 38 -7.58 -5.14 6.09
C LEU A 38 -6.66 -5.04 4.86
N THR A 39 -5.99 -3.89 4.72
CA THR A 39 -5.06 -3.61 3.63
C THR A 39 -3.66 -3.39 4.18
N ALA A 40 -2.68 -4.17 3.72
CA ALA A 40 -1.29 -4.09 4.17
C ALA A 40 -0.36 -3.81 2.98
N PHE A 41 -0.22 -2.53 2.65
CA PHE A 41 0.61 -2.05 1.53
C PHE A 41 1.65 -1.04 2.00
N ILE A 42 2.81 -1.05 1.35
CA ILE A 42 3.79 0.03 1.49
C ILE A 42 3.25 1.23 0.73
N SER A 43 2.84 2.26 1.45
CA SER A 43 2.23 3.49 0.93
C SER A 43 3.04 4.71 1.40
N PRO A 44 4.17 5.01 0.75
CA PRO A 44 5.11 6.03 1.23
C PRO A 44 4.53 7.45 1.12
N HIS A 45 3.63 7.68 0.15
CA HIS A 45 3.12 9.01 -0.15
C HIS A 45 1.76 9.25 0.53
N ARG A 46 1.65 10.35 1.30
CA ARG A 46 0.39 10.80 1.93
C ARG A 46 -0.75 10.94 0.92
N ALA A 47 -0.46 11.47 -0.28
CA ALA A 47 -1.46 11.69 -1.33
C ALA A 47 -2.19 10.41 -1.73
N GLU A 48 -1.49 9.28 -1.79
CA GLU A 48 -2.07 7.98 -2.16
C GLU A 48 -2.99 7.47 -1.04
N ARG A 49 -2.59 7.65 0.22
CA ARG A 49 -3.41 7.26 1.40
C ARG A 49 -4.65 8.13 1.51
N GLN A 50 -4.51 9.43 1.25
CA GLN A 50 -5.63 10.37 1.22
C GLN A 50 -6.63 10.03 0.11
N MET A 51 -6.15 9.69 -1.09
CA MET A 51 -7.01 9.23 -2.19
C MET A 51 -7.85 8.01 -1.78
N VAL A 52 -7.26 7.02 -1.09
CA VAL A 52 -8.00 5.84 -0.63
C VAL A 52 -9.03 6.21 0.46
N ARG A 53 -8.66 7.10 1.39
CA ARG A 53 -9.55 7.60 2.44
C ARG A 53 -10.79 8.29 1.85
N GLU A 54 -10.60 9.22 0.93
CA GLU A 54 -11.68 9.94 0.24
C GLU A 54 -12.60 8.97 -0.50
N ARG A 55 -12.01 7.94 -1.12
CA ARG A 55 -12.77 6.88 -1.78
C ARG A 55 -13.55 5.99 -0.85
N LEU A 56 -13.28 5.90 0.45
CA LEU A 56 -14.08 5.08 1.38
C LEU A 56 -15.19 5.87 2.08
N GLY A 57 -15.12 7.20 2.05
CA GLY A 57 -16.05 8.09 2.74
C GLY A 57 -15.75 8.20 4.24
N GLU A 58 -16.35 9.20 4.87
CA GLU A 58 -16.08 9.54 6.27
C GLU A 58 -16.38 8.39 7.24
N GLY A 59 -15.54 8.25 8.27
CA GLY A 59 -15.70 7.23 9.32
C GLY A 59 -15.41 5.78 8.92
N ARG A 60 -15.10 5.50 7.64
CA ARG A 60 -14.92 4.12 7.12
C ARG A 60 -13.48 3.73 6.82
N PHE A 61 -12.52 4.61 7.11
CA PHE A 61 -11.10 4.36 6.88
C PHE A 61 -10.29 4.62 8.16
N ILE A 62 -9.48 3.63 8.54
CA ILE A 62 -8.56 3.71 9.67
C ILE A 62 -7.15 3.51 9.13
N GLU A 63 -6.26 4.47 9.39
CA GLU A 63 -4.85 4.39 9.03
C GLU A 63 -4.03 3.89 10.21
N VAL A 64 -3.22 2.85 9.98
CA VAL A 64 -2.28 2.33 10.99
C VAL A 64 -0.86 2.48 10.47
N PHE A 65 -0.10 3.40 11.06
CA PHE A 65 1.31 3.60 10.73
C PHE A 65 2.18 2.62 11.54
N VAL A 66 2.81 1.68 10.85
CA VAL A 66 3.73 0.71 11.46
C VAL A 66 5.16 1.26 11.38
N ASP A 67 5.59 1.95 12.44
CA ASP A 67 6.97 2.42 12.56
C ASP A 67 7.87 1.28 13.08
N THR A 68 8.70 0.72 12.19
CA THR A 68 9.69 -0.29 12.55
C THR A 68 11.05 0.10 12.03
N ARG A 69 12.04 0.15 12.92
CA ARG A 69 13.43 0.45 12.56
C ARG A 69 13.98 -0.52 11.51
N TRP A 70 14.74 0.01 10.54
CA TRP A 70 15.28 -0.74 9.41
C TRP A 70 16.02 -2.04 9.75
N PRO A 71 16.92 -2.11 10.75
CA PRO A 71 17.61 -3.36 11.06
C PRO A 71 16.65 -4.49 11.47
N SER A 72 15.57 -4.14 12.16
CA SER A 72 14.52 -5.08 12.57
C SER A 72 13.66 -5.49 11.38
N ALA A 73 13.21 -4.54 10.57
CA ALA A 73 12.36 -4.78 9.40
C ALA A 73 13.05 -5.68 8.35
N ARG A 74 14.37 -5.54 8.18
CA ARG A 74 15.15 -6.31 7.19
C ARG A 74 15.09 -7.82 7.41
N ARG A 75 14.92 -8.29 8.65
CA ARG A 75 14.89 -9.73 8.99
C ARG A 75 13.69 -10.46 8.38
N GLY A 76 12.55 -9.78 8.24
CA GLY A 76 11.32 -10.36 7.70
C GLY A 76 11.12 -10.17 6.20
N ILE A 77 12.03 -9.45 5.52
CA ILE A 77 11.89 -9.14 4.09
C ILE A 77 12.50 -10.27 3.24
N ARG A 78 11.75 -10.79 2.27
CA ARG A 78 12.28 -11.76 1.31
C ARG A 78 13.45 -11.16 0.50
N LYS A 79 14.51 -11.95 0.33
CA LYS A 79 15.77 -11.51 -0.29
C LYS A 79 15.61 -11.06 -1.75
N ASP A 80 14.67 -11.64 -2.47
CA ASP A 80 14.30 -11.25 -3.85
C ASP A 80 13.70 -9.85 -3.92
N TYR A 81 12.91 -9.46 -2.89
CA TYR A 81 12.34 -8.13 -2.78
C TYR A 81 13.45 -7.09 -2.69
N THR A 82 14.42 -7.27 -1.80
CA THR A 82 15.58 -6.37 -1.66
C THR A 82 16.42 -6.21 -2.92
N ARG A 83 16.46 -7.22 -3.80
CA ARG A 83 17.24 -7.17 -5.05
C ARG A 83 16.54 -6.40 -6.16
N ARG A 84 15.20 -6.43 -6.20
CA ARG A 84 14.35 -5.67 -7.13
C ARG A 84 14.10 -4.22 -6.67
N ARG A 85 14.55 -3.84 -5.47
CA ARG A 85 14.36 -2.54 -4.80
C ARG A 85 15.29 -1.40 -5.26
N GLY A 86 16.05 -1.56 -6.35
CA GLY A 86 17.08 -0.61 -6.81
C GLY A 86 16.85 0.85 -6.36
N GLN A 87 17.56 1.25 -5.31
CA GLN A 87 17.80 2.64 -4.85
C GLN A 87 16.59 3.60 -4.83
N GLY A 88 15.47 3.24 -4.20
CA GLY A 88 14.42 4.20 -3.83
C GLY A 88 14.49 4.56 -2.34
N ASN A 89 14.95 5.76 -1.99
CA ASN A 89 14.89 6.27 -0.62
C ASN A 89 13.45 6.70 -0.30
N TYR A 90 12.58 5.74 0.02
CA TYR A 90 11.20 6.02 0.40
C TYR A 90 11.16 6.44 1.87
N ALA A 91 11.45 7.73 2.14
CA ALA A 91 11.03 8.34 3.39
C ALA A 91 9.50 8.14 3.48
N ILE A 92 9.05 7.32 4.42
CA ILE A 92 7.62 7.12 4.62
C ILE A 92 7.11 8.40 5.28
N SER A 93 6.33 9.19 4.54
CA SER A 93 5.72 10.36 5.12
C SER A 93 4.80 9.92 6.26
N PRO A 94 4.96 10.44 7.49
CA PRO A 94 4.06 10.14 8.60
C PRO A 94 2.61 10.49 8.23
N ALA A 95 1.63 10.06 9.04
CA ALA A 95 0.22 10.43 8.89
C ALA A 95 -0.04 11.90 9.22
#